data_AF-A0A4Q0J0Q8-F1
#
_entry.id   AF-A0A4Q0J0Q8-F1
#
_cell.length_a   1.000
_cell.length_b   1.000
_cell.length_c   1.000
_cell.angle_alpha   90.00
_cell.angle_beta   90.00
_cell.angle_gamma   90.00
#
_symmetry.space_group_name_H-M   'P 1'
#
loop_
_entity.id
_entity.type
_entity.pdbx_description
1 polymer ?
#
loop_
_entity_poly.entity_id
_entity_poly.type
_entity_poly.pdbx_seq_one_letter_code
_entity_poly.pdbx_strand_id
1 'polypeptide(L)'
;MIMNEFQVFDPLKDDVNTVPALSGNYIFALRKNSRLPDIGIPVTYTKFRDYDVIYVGLASNSLKDRDIKKHFNGNAGGSTLRKSLGCLFGYNLIPRDSHYNSNGKTKFNVTDESKLSDWIKTNLIMFYYPNKEFDSVESLLIQALNPPLNLDKNHNVINSEFRKHLTKLRNSKPNYYYNNTIENSNQNNLGKELYVKIWKGYLPIILSAIKCKQKTMTLDRSLFESAGNRKNSGYSFRLDIANGIVPRKSGSAVARDLKKVLDKSIDFKTLANKKSITISLNTNFELIVQVI
;
A
#
# COMPACT_ATOMS: atom_id res chain seq x y z
N MET A 1 -0.25 26.87 -24.70
CA MET A 1 -1.30 26.33 -23.80
C MET A 1 -0.66 25.16 -23.07
N ILE A 2 -0.46 25.24 -21.74
CA ILE A 2 0.34 24.27 -20.93
C ILE A 2 -0.03 22.80 -21.20
N MET A 3 -1.27 22.53 -21.62
CA MET A 3 -1.77 21.20 -21.94
C MET A 3 -1.00 20.45 -23.04
N ASN A 4 -0.34 21.16 -23.96
CA ASN A 4 0.43 20.53 -25.04
C ASN A 4 1.81 20.02 -24.58
N GLU A 5 2.30 20.48 -23.43
CA GLU A 5 3.62 20.12 -22.90
C GLU A 5 3.64 18.76 -22.19
N PHE A 6 2.47 18.16 -21.97
CA PHE A 6 2.33 16.91 -21.25
C PHE A 6 2.73 15.71 -22.12
N GLN A 7 3.65 14.91 -21.60
CA GLN A 7 4.00 13.59 -22.13
C GLN A 7 3.09 12.53 -21.52
N VAL A 8 2.88 11.41 -22.23
CA VAL A 8 2.06 10.29 -21.77
C VAL A 8 2.94 9.18 -21.23
N PHE A 9 2.49 8.52 -20.16
CA PHE A 9 3.08 7.32 -19.60
C PHE A 9 1.98 6.27 -19.38
N ASP A 10 2.08 5.17 -20.12
CA ASP A 10 1.29 3.97 -19.98
C ASP A 10 2.03 2.97 -19.08
N PRO A 11 1.58 2.75 -17.82
CA PRO A 11 2.27 1.87 -16.87
C PRO A 11 2.27 0.38 -17.27
N LEU A 12 1.54 -0.02 -18.32
CA LEU A 12 1.54 -1.39 -18.85
C LEU A 12 2.49 -1.57 -20.03
N LYS A 13 2.96 -0.48 -20.64
CA LYS A 13 3.73 -0.53 -21.89
C LYS A 13 5.09 0.14 -21.78
N ASP A 14 5.13 1.26 -21.07
CA ASP A 14 6.28 2.15 -21.09
C ASP A 14 7.29 1.78 -19.99
N ASP A 15 8.57 1.92 -20.32
CA ASP A 15 9.63 1.81 -19.33
C ASP A 15 9.61 3.03 -18.39
N VAL A 16 9.65 2.77 -17.08
CA VAL A 16 9.83 3.77 -16.02
C VAL A 16 10.98 4.74 -16.28
N ASN A 17 12.02 4.30 -16.98
CA ASN A 17 13.19 5.12 -17.26
C ASN A 17 12.94 6.25 -18.26
N THR A 18 11.79 6.24 -18.95
CA THR A 18 11.37 7.34 -19.84
C THR A 18 10.90 8.58 -19.07
N VAL A 19 10.44 8.41 -17.82
CA VAL A 19 10.02 9.54 -16.98
C VAL A 19 11.24 10.21 -16.35
N PRO A 20 11.44 11.52 -16.53
CA PRO A 20 12.64 12.20 -16.05
C PRO A 20 12.66 12.33 -14.52
N ALA A 21 13.86 12.32 -13.95
CA ALA A 21 14.11 12.62 -12.54
C ALA A 21 14.16 14.14 -12.28
N LEU A 22 13.14 14.86 -12.74
CA LEU A 22 12.99 16.33 -12.61
C LEU A 22 11.72 16.66 -11.85
N SER A 23 11.65 17.88 -11.31
CA SER A 23 10.40 18.42 -10.75
C SER A 23 9.33 18.59 -11.85
N GLY A 24 8.06 18.60 -11.45
CA GLY A 24 6.97 18.87 -12.39
C GLY A 24 5.59 18.46 -11.87
N ASN A 25 4.66 18.35 -12.80
CA ASN A 25 3.26 17.98 -12.54
C ASN A 25 2.88 16.69 -13.24
N TYR A 26 1.86 16.03 -12.72
CA TYR A 26 1.25 14.87 -13.34
C TYR A 26 -0.26 14.87 -13.18
N ILE A 27 -0.92 14.25 -14.15
CA ILE A 27 -2.36 14.06 -14.24
C ILE A 27 -2.59 12.56 -14.34
N PHE A 28 -3.43 12.02 -13.45
CA PHE A 28 -3.97 10.68 -13.58
C PHE A 28 -5.37 10.74 -14.17
N ALA A 29 -5.57 9.97 -15.23
CA ALA A 29 -6.85 9.84 -15.90
C ALA A 29 -7.24 8.37 -16.06
N LEU A 30 -8.55 8.10 -16.11
CA LEU A 30 -9.09 6.77 -16.36
C LEU A 30 -8.91 6.40 -17.82
N ARG A 31 -8.46 5.17 -18.08
CA ARG A 31 -8.54 4.57 -19.42
C ARG A 31 -9.99 4.48 -19.88
N LYS A 32 -10.17 4.34 -21.19
CA LYS A 32 -11.49 4.06 -21.79
C LYS A 32 -12.11 2.83 -21.11
N ASN A 33 -13.38 2.95 -20.73
CA ASN A 33 -14.18 1.95 -20.01
C ASN A 33 -13.79 1.69 -18.53
N SER A 34 -12.74 2.34 -18.00
CA SER A 34 -12.46 2.33 -16.57
C SER A 34 -13.35 3.33 -15.84
N ARG A 35 -13.67 3.04 -14.57
CA ARG A 35 -14.46 3.94 -13.70
C ARG A 35 -13.89 3.93 -12.30
N LEU A 36 -14.08 5.02 -11.55
CA LEU A 36 -13.82 5.00 -10.11
C LEU A 36 -14.76 3.98 -9.43
N PRO A 37 -14.39 3.45 -8.24
CA PRO A 37 -15.30 2.62 -7.45
C PRO A 37 -16.61 3.35 -7.21
N ASP A 38 -17.73 2.67 -7.46
CA ASP A 38 -19.06 3.23 -7.26
C ASP A 38 -19.40 3.20 -5.76
N ILE A 39 -19.54 4.39 -5.19
CA ILE A 39 -19.93 4.62 -3.79
C ILE A 39 -21.35 5.18 -3.68
N GLY A 40 -22.15 5.13 -4.73
CA GLY A 40 -23.51 5.66 -4.78
C GLY A 40 -23.59 7.19 -4.87
N ILE A 41 -22.47 7.87 -5.11
CA ILE A 41 -22.42 9.33 -5.33
C ILE A 41 -21.90 9.59 -6.75
N PRO A 42 -22.70 10.22 -7.63
CA PRO A 42 -22.26 10.54 -8.99
C PRO A 42 -21.00 11.41 -9.02
N VAL A 43 -20.16 11.16 -10.01
CA VAL A 43 -18.93 11.92 -10.26
C VAL A 43 -18.95 12.47 -11.69
N THR A 44 -18.76 13.77 -11.81
CA THR A 44 -18.55 14.44 -13.10
C THR A 44 -17.06 14.54 -13.39
N TYR A 45 -16.65 14.20 -14.60
CA TYR A 45 -15.24 14.24 -15.03
C TYR A 45 -15.02 15.36 -16.04
N THR A 46 -13.90 16.06 -15.90
CA THR A 46 -13.33 16.85 -16.99
C THR A 46 -12.39 15.95 -17.77
N LYS A 47 -12.35 16.12 -19.10
CA LYS A 47 -11.43 15.37 -19.94
C LYS A 47 -10.10 16.10 -20.12
N PHE A 48 -9.02 15.35 -20.12
CA PHE A 48 -7.73 15.78 -20.64
C PHE A 48 -7.39 14.89 -21.83
N ARG A 49 -7.34 15.50 -23.01
CA ARG A 49 -7.44 14.77 -24.29
C ARG A 49 -8.75 13.96 -24.28
N ASP A 50 -8.68 12.65 -24.49
CA ASP A 50 -9.86 11.77 -24.50
C ASP A 50 -10.11 11.02 -23.19
N TYR A 51 -9.37 11.34 -22.12
CA TYR A 51 -9.39 10.58 -20.86
C TYR A 51 -10.01 11.36 -19.71
N ASP A 52 -10.81 10.69 -18.89
CA ASP A 52 -11.49 11.28 -17.73
C ASP A 52 -10.49 11.51 -16.58
N VAL A 53 -10.25 12.77 -16.23
CA VAL A 53 -9.27 13.15 -15.20
C VAL A 53 -9.81 12.86 -13.82
N ILE A 54 -9.02 12.17 -12.99
CA ILE A 54 -9.40 11.85 -11.61
C ILE A 54 -8.54 12.54 -10.57
N TYR A 55 -7.28 12.84 -10.89
CA TYR A 55 -6.33 13.40 -9.93
C TYR A 55 -5.23 14.20 -10.63
N VAL A 56 -4.83 15.31 -10.03
CA VAL A 56 -3.67 16.11 -10.42
C VAL A 56 -2.72 16.16 -9.22
N GLY A 57 -1.41 16.06 -9.47
CA GLY A 57 -0.43 16.26 -8.43
C GLY A 57 0.85 16.90 -8.92
N LEU A 58 1.72 17.21 -7.96
CA LEU A 58 3.07 17.69 -8.19
C LEU A 58 4.14 16.72 -7.64
N ALA A 59 5.34 16.88 -8.19
CA ALA A 59 6.58 16.31 -7.72
C ALA A 59 7.62 17.43 -7.57
N SER A 60 7.99 17.77 -6.34
CA SER A 60 8.93 18.87 -6.08
C SER A 60 10.37 18.56 -6.49
N ASN A 61 10.75 17.28 -6.46
CA ASN A 61 12.13 16.86 -6.70
C ASN A 61 12.26 16.01 -7.97
N SER A 62 11.38 15.00 -8.12
CA SER A 62 11.53 13.96 -9.14
C SER A 62 10.18 13.34 -9.46
N LEU A 63 9.68 13.58 -10.67
CA LEU A 63 8.53 12.91 -11.27
C LEU A 63 8.74 11.40 -11.24
N LYS A 64 9.91 10.92 -11.66
CA LYS A 64 10.26 9.49 -11.61
C LYS A 64 10.04 8.85 -10.22
N ASP A 65 10.48 9.49 -9.15
CA ASP A 65 10.32 8.95 -7.79
C ASP A 65 8.91 9.10 -7.24
N ARG A 66 8.25 10.23 -7.53
CA ARG A 66 6.88 10.46 -7.05
C ARG A 66 5.90 9.53 -7.76
N ASP A 67 6.07 9.36 -9.06
CA ASP A 67 5.06 8.76 -9.90
C ASP A 67 5.21 7.26 -9.99
N ILE A 68 6.42 6.78 -10.29
CA ILE A 68 6.64 5.35 -10.41
C ILE A 68 6.84 4.66 -9.07
N LYS A 69 7.71 5.19 -8.19
CA LYS A 69 8.00 4.50 -6.93
C LYS A 69 6.86 4.61 -5.92
N LYS A 70 6.12 5.72 -5.89
CA LYS A 70 5.05 5.91 -4.87
C LYS A 70 3.65 5.58 -5.37
N HIS A 71 3.23 6.07 -6.54
CA HIS A 71 1.85 5.84 -7.01
C HIS A 71 1.68 4.43 -7.60
N PHE A 72 2.55 4.03 -8.54
CA PHE A 72 2.42 2.72 -9.19
C PHE A 72 2.94 1.53 -8.36
N ASN A 73 4.03 1.71 -7.61
CA ASN A 73 4.70 0.62 -6.87
C ASN A 73 4.84 0.85 -5.35
N GLY A 74 4.23 1.92 -4.82
CA GLY A 74 4.39 2.31 -3.42
C GLY A 74 3.22 1.90 -2.53
N ASN A 75 2.98 2.68 -1.48
CA ASN A 75 1.85 2.52 -0.57
C ASN A 75 1.13 3.86 -0.31
N ALA A 76 -0.09 3.79 0.23
CA ALA A 76 -0.92 4.94 0.53
C ALA A 76 -0.33 5.90 1.59
N GLY A 77 0.67 5.45 2.36
CA GLY A 77 1.35 6.26 3.37
C GLY A 77 2.22 7.39 2.81
N GLY A 78 2.46 7.41 1.50
CA GLY A 78 3.14 8.50 0.79
C GLY A 78 2.42 8.95 -0.48
N SER A 79 1.22 8.43 -0.75
CA SER A 79 0.45 8.69 -1.96
C SER A 79 -0.99 9.05 -1.64
N THR A 80 -1.34 10.32 -1.89
CA THR A 80 -2.71 10.84 -1.77
C THR A 80 -3.68 10.11 -2.69
N LEU A 81 -3.26 9.82 -3.93
CA LEU A 81 -4.04 9.07 -4.91
C LEU A 81 -4.39 7.67 -4.39
N ARG A 82 -3.39 6.89 -3.97
CA ARG A 82 -3.60 5.54 -3.42
C ARG A 82 -4.49 5.59 -2.19
N LYS A 83 -4.28 6.55 -1.29
CA LYS A 83 -5.11 6.73 -0.10
C LYS A 83 -6.58 6.98 -0.47
N SER A 84 -6.85 7.88 -1.41
CA SER A 84 -8.21 8.14 -1.90
C SER A 84 -8.83 6.88 -2.52
N LEU A 85 -8.13 6.22 -3.45
CA LEU A 85 -8.64 5.03 -4.12
C LEU A 85 -8.92 3.88 -3.15
N GLY A 86 -8.00 3.57 -2.24
CA GLY A 86 -8.21 2.48 -1.27
C GLY A 86 -9.38 2.75 -0.33
N CYS A 87 -9.61 4.00 0.06
CA CYS A 87 -10.80 4.36 0.83
C CYS A 87 -12.10 4.15 0.01
N LEU A 88 -12.10 4.51 -1.28
CA LEU A 88 -13.24 4.26 -2.17
C LEU A 88 -13.51 2.77 -2.40
N PHE A 89 -12.47 1.93 -2.38
CA PHE A 89 -12.61 0.46 -2.39
C PHE A 89 -13.06 -0.14 -1.05
N GLY A 90 -13.22 0.67 0.00
CA GLY A 90 -13.59 0.20 1.33
C GLY A 90 -12.44 -0.48 2.10
N TYR A 91 -11.19 -0.25 1.71
CA TYR A 91 -10.03 -0.82 2.42
C TYR A 91 -9.81 -0.13 3.76
N ASN A 92 -9.40 -0.93 4.75
CA ASN A 92 -9.19 -0.45 6.10
C ASN A 92 -7.83 0.24 6.24
N LEU A 93 -7.86 1.49 6.70
CA LEU A 93 -6.64 2.22 7.08
C LEU A 93 -6.00 1.56 8.29
N ILE A 94 -4.67 1.45 8.26
CA ILE A 94 -3.82 1.02 9.36
C ILE A 94 -2.73 2.08 9.62
N PRO A 95 -2.21 2.17 10.85
CA PRO A 95 -1.00 2.96 11.14
C PRO A 95 0.11 2.69 10.12
N ARG A 96 0.73 3.76 9.62
CA ARG A 96 1.83 3.66 8.66
C ARG A 96 3.12 3.21 9.33
N ASP A 97 3.37 3.70 10.53
CA ASP A 97 4.58 3.50 11.32
C ASP A 97 4.24 3.54 12.83
N SER A 98 5.22 3.22 13.68
CA SER A 98 5.10 3.24 15.15
C SER A 98 4.75 4.62 15.72
N HIS A 99 4.99 5.70 14.98
CA HIS A 99 4.79 7.07 15.41
C HIS A 99 3.39 7.60 15.04
N TYR A 100 2.42 6.73 14.79
CA TYR A 100 1.06 7.10 14.40
C TYR A 100 0.42 8.13 15.34
N ASN A 101 0.68 8.04 16.64
CA ASN A 101 0.07 8.94 17.63
C ASN A 101 0.60 10.37 17.56
N SER A 102 1.80 10.56 17.01
CA SER A 102 2.37 11.89 16.79
C SER A 102 2.10 12.41 15.38
N ASN A 103 2.07 11.54 14.36
CA ASN A 103 2.01 11.97 12.96
C ASN A 103 0.67 11.69 12.25
N GLY A 104 -0.20 10.86 12.81
CA GLY A 104 -1.49 10.47 12.23
C GLY A 104 -1.42 9.74 10.89
N LYS A 105 -0.23 9.29 10.46
CA LYS A 105 -0.02 8.75 9.12
C LYS A 105 -0.52 7.31 9.01
N THR A 106 -1.28 7.05 7.96
CA THR A 106 -1.92 5.75 7.69
C THR A 106 -1.61 5.25 6.30
N LYS A 107 -1.81 3.94 6.10
CA LYS A 107 -1.73 3.24 4.81
C LYS A 107 -2.71 2.07 4.81
N PHE A 108 -2.67 1.19 3.80
CA PHE A 108 -3.43 -0.07 3.82
C PHE A 108 -2.55 -1.26 4.18
N ASN A 109 -3.18 -2.40 4.48
CA ASN A 109 -2.44 -3.65 4.62
C ASN A 109 -1.84 -4.08 3.26
N VAL A 110 -0.88 -5.00 3.30
CA VAL A 110 -0.11 -5.38 2.10
C VAL A 110 -0.98 -6.02 1.01
N THR A 111 -2.01 -6.77 1.39
CA THR A 111 -2.93 -7.39 0.43
C THR A 111 -3.71 -6.32 -0.34
N ASP A 112 -4.23 -5.32 0.36
CA ASP A 112 -4.99 -4.23 -0.24
C ASP A 112 -4.11 -3.28 -1.05
N GLU A 113 -2.87 -3.01 -0.60
CA GLU A 113 -1.89 -2.26 -1.40
C GLU A 113 -1.52 -3.00 -2.70
N SER A 114 -1.40 -4.33 -2.68
CA SER A 114 -1.17 -5.11 -3.90
C SER A 114 -2.33 -4.95 -4.89
N LYS A 115 -3.58 -5.09 -4.42
CA LYS A 115 -4.78 -4.88 -5.25
C LYS A 115 -4.84 -3.47 -5.82
N LEU A 116 -4.47 -2.44 -5.03
CA LEU A 116 -4.38 -1.06 -5.50
C LEU A 116 -3.35 -0.90 -6.61
N SER A 117 -2.16 -1.50 -6.47
CA SER A 117 -1.12 -1.42 -7.50
C SER A 117 -1.60 -2.02 -8.83
N ASP A 118 -2.23 -3.20 -8.78
CA ASP A 118 -2.76 -3.86 -9.98
C ASP A 118 -3.88 -3.03 -10.63
N TRP A 119 -4.80 -2.51 -9.81
CA TRP A 119 -5.89 -1.68 -10.30
C TRP A 119 -5.39 -0.37 -10.92
N ILE A 120 -4.45 0.34 -10.27
CA ILE A 120 -3.89 1.60 -10.76
C ILE A 120 -3.20 1.40 -12.11
N LYS A 121 -2.34 0.37 -12.23
CA LYS A 121 -1.63 0.06 -13.50
C LYS A 121 -2.60 -0.28 -14.62
N THR A 122 -3.62 -1.07 -14.30
CA THR A 122 -4.59 -1.55 -15.29
C THR A 122 -5.52 -0.42 -15.77
N ASN A 123 -5.98 0.43 -14.85
CA ASN A 123 -7.10 1.32 -15.13
C ASN A 123 -6.69 2.77 -15.41
N LEU A 124 -5.49 3.19 -15.03
CA LEU A 124 -5.06 4.57 -15.17
C LEU A 124 -4.01 4.75 -16.27
N ILE A 125 -4.04 5.94 -16.86
CA ILE A 125 -2.95 6.50 -17.66
C ILE A 125 -2.42 7.73 -16.93
N MET A 126 -1.12 7.99 -17.05
CA MET A 126 -0.50 9.17 -16.48
C MET A 126 -0.05 10.11 -17.58
N PHE A 127 -0.30 11.40 -17.41
CA PHE A 127 0.34 12.45 -18.17
C PHE A 127 1.29 13.20 -17.25
N TYR A 128 2.50 13.54 -17.69
CA TYR A 128 3.46 14.30 -16.89
C TYR A 128 4.05 15.48 -17.67
N TYR A 129 4.41 16.53 -16.95
CA TYR A 129 5.04 17.72 -17.49
C TYR A 129 6.20 18.16 -16.58
N PRO A 130 7.46 17.94 -16.98
CA PRO A 130 8.63 18.40 -16.24
C PRO A 130 8.72 19.92 -16.28
N ASN A 131 8.71 20.56 -15.11
CA ASN A 131 8.80 22.02 -15.01
C ASN A 131 9.25 22.46 -13.60
N LYS A 132 9.72 23.70 -13.48
CA LYS A 132 10.15 24.30 -12.21
C LYS A 132 9.04 25.04 -11.48
N GLU A 133 7.97 25.41 -12.17
CA GLU A 133 6.83 26.17 -11.64
C GLU A 133 5.71 25.25 -11.13
N PHE A 134 6.07 24.07 -10.63
CA PHE A 134 5.12 22.98 -10.41
C PHE A 134 4.02 23.31 -9.40
N ASP A 135 4.28 24.19 -8.44
CA ASP A 135 3.30 24.61 -7.43
C ASP A 135 2.18 25.48 -8.03
N SER A 136 2.53 26.47 -8.86
CA SER A 136 1.56 27.33 -9.54
C SER A 136 0.83 26.57 -10.62
N VAL A 137 1.54 25.75 -11.40
CA VAL A 137 0.97 24.91 -12.46
C VAL A 137 0.00 23.87 -11.87
N GLU A 138 0.29 23.25 -10.71
CA GLU A 138 -0.65 22.32 -10.05
C GLU A 138 -1.98 23.02 -9.75
N SER A 139 -1.92 24.23 -9.18
CA SER A 139 -3.10 24.99 -8.77
C SER A 139 -3.95 25.35 -9.99
N LEU A 140 -3.32 25.78 -11.09
CA LEU A 140 -3.99 26.06 -12.37
C LEU A 140 -4.64 24.80 -12.96
N LEU A 141 -3.94 23.66 -12.93
CA LEU A 141 -4.47 22.40 -13.43
C LEU A 141 -5.65 21.89 -12.61
N ILE A 142 -5.60 22.00 -11.28
CA ILE A 142 -6.72 21.61 -10.40
C ILE A 142 -7.95 22.48 -10.70
N GLN A 143 -7.75 23.80 -10.88
CA GLN A 143 -8.84 24.71 -11.21
C GLN A 143 -9.46 24.40 -12.59
N ALA A 144 -8.62 24.14 -13.59
CA ALA A 144 -9.05 23.90 -14.97
C ALA A 144 -9.69 22.52 -15.16
N LEU A 145 -9.13 21.47 -14.52
CA LEU A 145 -9.55 20.09 -14.73
C LEU A 145 -10.53 19.58 -13.66
N ASN A 146 -10.69 20.29 -12.55
CA ASN A 146 -11.58 19.94 -11.45
C ASN A 146 -11.55 18.42 -11.07
N PRO A 147 -10.37 17.85 -10.80
CA PRO A 147 -10.25 16.42 -10.51
C PRO A 147 -11.02 16.04 -9.24
N PRO A 148 -11.89 15.01 -9.27
CA PRO A 148 -12.72 14.60 -8.13
C PRO A 148 -11.92 14.07 -6.93
N LEU A 149 -10.70 13.54 -7.12
CA LEU A 149 -9.89 13.00 -6.02
C LEU A 149 -8.97 14.03 -5.35
N ASN A 150 -8.85 15.25 -5.90
CA ASN A 150 -8.14 16.34 -5.23
C ASN A 150 -9.05 16.96 -4.18
N LEU A 151 -8.77 16.68 -2.92
CA LEU A 151 -9.52 17.23 -1.78
C LEU A 151 -8.98 18.58 -1.33
N ASP A 152 -7.68 18.79 -1.53
CA ASP A 152 -7.00 20.05 -1.28
C ASP A 152 -6.98 20.90 -2.56
N LYS A 153 -6.97 22.23 -2.40
CA LYS A 153 -7.00 23.25 -3.46
C LYS A 153 -8.20 23.18 -4.43
N ASN A 154 -9.07 22.18 -4.34
CA ASN A 154 -10.26 22.05 -5.19
C ASN A 154 -11.53 22.52 -4.45
N HIS A 155 -11.91 23.76 -4.71
CA HIS A 155 -13.11 24.41 -4.14
C HIS A 155 -14.31 24.46 -5.09
N ASN A 156 -14.26 23.77 -6.25
CA ASN A 156 -15.33 23.80 -7.23
C ASN A 156 -16.62 23.17 -6.67
N VAL A 157 -17.81 23.72 -6.93
CA VAL A 157 -19.06 23.15 -6.41
C VAL A 157 -19.39 21.76 -6.98
N ILE A 158 -18.93 21.47 -8.20
CA ILE A 158 -19.07 20.16 -8.85
C ILE A 158 -18.24 19.12 -8.08
N ASN A 159 -18.82 17.94 -7.86
CA ASN A 159 -18.27 16.85 -7.02
C ASN A 159 -18.03 17.22 -5.55
N SER A 160 -18.55 18.34 -5.04
CA SER A 160 -18.35 18.74 -3.64
C SER A 160 -18.88 17.70 -2.64
N GLU A 161 -20.06 17.12 -2.89
CA GLU A 161 -20.61 16.03 -2.07
C GLU A 161 -19.73 14.78 -2.10
N PHE A 162 -19.25 14.39 -3.28
CA PHE A 162 -18.29 13.29 -3.42
C PHE A 162 -17.00 13.55 -2.63
N ARG A 163 -16.42 14.75 -2.74
CA ARG A 163 -15.21 15.12 -1.99
C ARG A 163 -15.43 15.17 -0.48
N LYS A 164 -16.58 15.64 -0.01
CA LYS A 164 -16.96 15.59 1.41
C LYS A 164 -17.04 14.15 1.91
N HIS A 165 -17.68 13.27 1.14
CA HIS A 165 -17.76 11.85 1.49
C HIS A 165 -16.38 11.19 1.54
N LEU A 166 -15.56 11.38 0.49
CA LEU A 166 -14.20 10.86 0.44
C LEU A 166 -13.31 11.40 1.57
N THR A 167 -13.49 12.66 1.98
CA THR A 167 -12.81 13.24 3.14
C THR A 167 -13.17 12.49 4.43
N LYS A 168 -14.45 12.14 4.63
CA LYS A 168 -14.88 11.34 5.79
C LYS A 168 -14.20 9.97 5.78
N LEU A 169 -14.21 9.27 4.64
CA LEU A 169 -13.58 7.95 4.51
C LEU A 169 -12.07 7.99 4.82
N ARG A 170 -11.36 9.04 4.36
CA ARG A 170 -9.92 9.18 4.59
C ARG A 170 -9.54 9.54 6.03
N ASN A 171 -10.47 10.12 6.77
CA ASN A 171 -10.31 10.53 8.16
C ASN A 171 -10.88 9.50 9.15
N SER A 172 -11.52 8.43 8.65
CA SER A 172 -11.90 7.28 9.46
C SER A 172 -10.65 6.75 10.18
N LYS A 173 -10.71 6.75 11.51
CA LYS A 173 -9.61 6.21 12.31
C LYS A 173 -9.48 4.72 12.01
N PRO A 174 -8.25 4.18 11.92
CA PRO A 174 -8.04 2.74 11.90
C PRO A 174 -8.84 2.09 13.02
N ASN A 175 -9.66 1.09 12.70
CA ASN A 175 -10.29 0.23 13.69
C ASN A 175 -9.21 -0.68 14.30
N TYR A 176 -8.26 -0.13 15.07
CA TYR A 176 -7.38 -0.90 15.94
C TYR A 176 -6.72 -0.07 17.06
N TYR A 177 -7.26 -0.29 18.26
CA TYR A 177 -6.66 -0.24 19.61
C TYR A 177 -5.84 1.00 20.02
N TYR A 178 -6.52 1.84 20.79
CA TYR A 178 -5.91 2.68 21.81
C TYR A 178 -6.61 2.43 23.16
N ASN A 179 -6.42 1.25 23.73
CA ASN A 179 -6.59 1.08 25.16
C ASN A 179 -5.19 0.93 25.75
N ASN A 180 -4.63 2.07 26.15
CA ASN A 180 -3.75 2.14 27.31
C ASN A 180 -4.59 1.89 28.58
N THR A 181 -5.22 0.73 28.66
CA THR A 181 -5.68 0.20 29.93
C THR A 181 -4.69 -0.89 30.27
N ILE A 182 -3.87 -0.60 31.28
CA ILE A 182 -3.23 -1.61 32.10
C ILE A 182 -4.38 -2.41 32.72
N GLU A 183 -4.94 -3.36 31.98
CA GLU A 183 -5.71 -4.44 32.59
C GLU A 183 -4.68 -5.44 33.10
N ASN A 184 -4.49 -5.38 34.41
CA ASN A 184 -3.94 -6.44 35.23
C ASN A 184 -4.75 -7.73 35.04
N SER A 185 -4.58 -8.42 33.92
CA SER A 185 -5.00 -9.81 33.78
C SER A 185 -3.75 -10.67 33.86
N ASN A 186 -3.46 -11.08 35.09
CA ASN A 186 -2.66 -12.24 35.49
C ASN A 186 -1.31 -12.42 34.79
N GLN A 187 -0.28 -11.92 35.46
CA GLN A 187 1.06 -12.51 35.38
C GLN A 187 0.94 -14.02 35.53
N ASN A 188 1.41 -14.76 34.51
CA ASN A 188 2.10 -16.06 34.59
C ASN A 188 1.83 -16.99 33.39
N ASN A 189 1.91 -16.52 32.12
CA ASN A 189 2.23 -17.45 31.03
C ASN A 189 2.86 -16.79 29.78
N LEU A 190 4.17 -17.02 29.63
CA LEU A 190 4.91 -17.24 28.38
C LEU A 190 4.88 -16.18 27.24
N GLY A 191 5.70 -15.13 27.37
CA GLY A 191 6.46 -14.52 26.27
C GLY A 191 5.66 -13.86 25.13
N LYS A 192 5.19 -12.64 25.38
CA LYS A 192 4.65 -11.62 24.45
C LYS A 192 4.63 -12.05 22.96
N GLU A 193 3.45 -12.44 22.46
CA GLU A 193 3.13 -12.75 21.05
C GLU A 193 3.12 -11.50 20.16
N LEU A 194 4.22 -10.74 20.16
CA LEU A 194 4.32 -9.42 19.55
C LEU A 194 4.01 -9.41 18.05
N TYR A 195 4.31 -10.51 17.35
CA TYR A 195 4.28 -10.56 15.88
C TYR A 195 3.12 -11.38 15.32
N VAL A 196 2.35 -12.10 16.15
CA VAL A 196 1.25 -12.98 15.70
C VAL A 196 0.25 -12.22 14.83
N LYS A 197 -0.14 -11.02 15.26
CA LYS A 197 -1.09 -10.20 14.51
C LYS A 197 -0.51 -9.74 13.17
N ILE A 198 0.76 -9.35 13.14
CA ILE A 198 1.44 -8.93 11.90
C ILE A 198 1.47 -10.11 10.92
N TRP A 199 1.85 -11.30 11.39
CA TRP A 199 1.87 -12.51 10.57
C TRP A 199 0.51 -12.93 10.03
N LYS A 200 -0.57 -12.76 10.80
CA LYS A 200 -1.93 -12.96 10.28
C LYS A 200 -2.23 -12.07 9.07
N GLY A 201 -1.73 -10.83 9.05
CA GLY A 201 -1.86 -9.92 7.90
C GLY A 201 -1.09 -10.37 6.65
N TYR A 202 0.05 -11.05 6.82
CA TYR A 202 0.84 -11.59 5.71
C TYR A 202 0.44 -13.00 5.29
N LEU A 203 -0.35 -13.72 6.10
CA LEU A 203 -0.73 -15.10 5.85
C LEU A 203 -1.31 -15.32 4.43
N PRO A 204 -2.25 -14.50 3.89
CA PRO A 204 -2.76 -14.71 2.54
C PRO A 204 -1.69 -14.68 1.46
N ILE A 205 -0.68 -13.81 1.62
CA ILE A 205 0.41 -13.64 0.66
C ILE A 205 1.38 -14.82 0.77
N ILE A 206 1.63 -15.33 1.98
CA ILE A 206 2.41 -16.56 2.20
C ILE A 206 1.72 -17.77 1.55
N LEU A 207 0.41 -17.93 1.76
CA LEU A 207 -0.37 -19.01 1.13
C LEU A 207 -0.34 -18.90 -0.41
N SER A 208 -0.48 -17.68 -0.95
CA SER A 208 -0.33 -17.42 -2.38
C SER A 208 1.07 -17.78 -2.88
N ALA A 209 2.13 -17.43 -2.15
CA ALA A 209 3.50 -17.78 -2.51
C ALA A 209 3.73 -19.30 -2.56
N ILE A 210 3.17 -20.05 -1.61
CA ILE A 210 3.24 -21.52 -1.60
C ILE A 210 2.51 -22.09 -2.83
N LYS A 211 1.35 -21.54 -3.20
CA LYS A 211 0.62 -21.96 -4.42
C LYS A 211 1.44 -21.71 -5.69
N CYS A 212 2.12 -20.57 -5.76
CA CYS A 212 3.00 -20.19 -6.88
C CYS A 212 4.38 -20.86 -6.87
N LYS A 213 4.64 -21.78 -5.93
CA LYS A 213 5.91 -22.51 -5.71
C LYS A 213 7.13 -21.66 -5.31
N GLN A 214 7.24 -20.42 -5.74
CA GLN A 214 8.31 -19.53 -5.31
C GLN A 214 7.85 -18.07 -5.32
N LYS A 215 8.16 -17.33 -4.26
CA LYS A 215 7.96 -15.88 -4.21
C LYS A 215 8.91 -15.24 -3.19
N THR A 216 9.51 -14.12 -3.59
CA THR A 216 10.18 -13.19 -2.68
C THR A 216 9.26 -11.98 -2.50
N MET A 217 9.03 -11.57 -1.25
CA MET A 217 8.24 -10.38 -0.94
C MET A 217 8.94 -9.53 0.10
N THR A 218 9.04 -8.23 -0.13
CA THR A 218 9.52 -7.29 0.87
C THR A 218 8.45 -7.10 1.95
N LEU A 219 8.79 -7.38 3.20
CA LEU A 219 7.91 -7.08 4.33
C LEU A 219 8.10 -5.63 4.76
N ASP A 220 7.09 -5.04 5.39
CA ASP A 220 7.26 -3.74 6.04
C ASP A 220 7.98 -3.88 7.37
N ARG A 221 9.27 -3.56 7.36
CA ARG A 221 10.15 -3.49 8.52
C ARG A 221 9.57 -2.68 9.67
N SER A 222 8.95 -1.53 9.37
CA SER A 222 8.45 -0.64 10.41
C SER A 222 7.36 -1.31 11.26
N LEU A 223 6.50 -2.16 10.69
CA LEU A 223 5.47 -2.88 11.47
C LEU A 223 6.09 -3.80 12.53
N PHE A 224 7.16 -4.50 12.18
CA PHE A 224 7.82 -5.43 13.10
C PHE A 224 8.64 -4.68 14.14
N GLU A 225 9.34 -3.61 13.75
CA GLU A 225 10.06 -2.74 14.68
C GLU A 225 9.12 -2.03 15.66
N SER A 226 7.91 -1.67 15.23
CA SER A 226 6.88 -1.06 16.08
C SER A 226 6.37 -2.01 17.17
N ALA A 227 6.27 -3.31 16.85
CA ALA A 227 5.75 -4.31 17.78
C ALA A 227 6.84 -4.90 18.68
N GLY A 228 8.09 -4.91 18.20
CA GLY A 228 9.24 -5.48 18.88
C GLY A 228 9.98 -4.49 19.79
N ASN A 229 10.74 -5.02 20.74
CA ASN A 229 11.64 -4.22 21.57
C ASN A 229 13.12 -4.36 21.13
N ARG A 230 13.39 -4.89 19.93
CA ARG A 230 14.75 -5.14 19.42
C ARG A 230 15.18 -4.07 18.42
N LYS A 231 16.40 -3.55 18.56
CA LYS A 231 17.09 -2.73 17.54
C LYS A 231 17.45 -3.60 16.32
N ASN A 232 17.68 -2.98 15.16
CA ASN A 232 17.82 -3.51 13.78
C ASN A 232 18.43 -4.92 13.55
N SER A 233 19.23 -5.47 14.47
CA SER A 233 19.79 -6.82 14.40
C SER A 233 18.88 -7.85 15.08
N GLY A 234 18.20 -8.70 14.29
CA GLY A 234 17.48 -9.87 14.84
C GLY A 234 16.22 -10.32 14.10
N TYR A 235 15.84 -9.64 13.02
CA TYR A 235 14.70 -10.02 12.17
C TYR A 235 15.09 -10.94 11.03
N SER A 236 15.95 -11.94 11.29
CA SER A 236 16.26 -12.98 10.30
C SER A 236 15.93 -14.36 10.85
N PHE A 237 15.45 -15.23 9.98
CA PHE A 237 15.22 -16.64 10.29
C PHE A 237 15.12 -17.46 9.01
N ARG A 238 15.23 -18.78 9.17
CA ARG A 238 14.87 -19.78 8.18
C ARG A 238 14.09 -20.89 8.88
N LEU A 239 12.96 -21.28 8.29
CA LEU A 239 12.12 -22.39 8.68
C LEU A 239 12.03 -23.35 7.50
N ASP A 240 12.59 -24.55 7.68
CA ASP A 240 12.46 -25.64 6.72
C ASP A 240 11.30 -26.54 7.20
N ILE A 241 10.20 -26.53 6.46
CA ILE A 241 8.91 -27.11 6.81
C ILE A 241 8.71 -28.36 5.96
N ALA A 242 8.49 -29.49 6.60
CA ALA A 242 8.20 -30.75 5.91
C ALA A 242 6.81 -31.25 6.30
N ASN A 243 5.99 -31.64 5.31
CA ASN A 243 4.65 -32.20 5.54
C ASN A 243 3.76 -31.33 6.43
N GLY A 244 3.84 -30.01 6.26
CA GLY A 244 3.09 -29.03 7.07
C GLY A 244 3.56 -28.89 8.52
N ILE A 245 4.62 -29.58 8.93
CA ILE A 245 5.20 -29.47 10.27
C ILE A 245 6.18 -28.29 10.29
N VAL A 246 5.79 -27.21 10.97
CA VAL A 246 6.65 -26.02 11.10
C VAL A 246 7.65 -26.22 12.25
N PRO A 247 8.98 -26.09 12.03
CA PRO A 247 9.96 -26.31 13.07
C PRO A 247 9.93 -25.18 14.11
N ARG A 248 10.30 -25.51 15.35
CA ARG A 248 10.51 -24.49 16.39
C ARG A 248 11.86 -23.81 16.15
N LYS A 249 11.90 -22.47 16.16
CA LYS A 249 13.15 -21.69 16.13
C LYS A 249 13.36 -20.97 17.46
N SER A 250 14.23 -21.50 18.32
CA SER A 250 14.69 -20.80 19.52
C SER A 250 15.45 -19.52 19.14
N GLY A 251 15.41 -18.48 19.98
CA GLY A 251 16.09 -17.21 19.72
C GLY A 251 15.37 -16.18 18.83
N SER A 252 14.42 -16.60 17.97
CA SER A 252 13.65 -15.69 17.11
C SER A 252 12.17 -15.64 17.48
N ALA A 253 11.77 -14.60 18.23
CA ALA A 253 10.35 -14.38 18.57
C ALA A 253 9.48 -14.21 17.31
N VAL A 254 10.02 -13.52 16.31
CA VAL A 254 9.41 -13.32 14.99
C VAL A 254 9.10 -14.65 14.30
N ALA A 255 10.05 -15.60 14.28
CA ALA A 255 9.84 -16.91 13.69
C ALA A 255 8.85 -17.77 14.50
N ARG A 256 8.90 -17.70 15.84
CA ARG A 256 7.98 -18.45 16.71
C ARG A 256 6.53 -18.00 16.52
N ASP A 257 6.31 -16.70 16.39
CA ASP A 257 4.97 -16.16 16.18
C ASP A 257 4.45 -16.46 14.77
N LEU A 258 5.33 -16.53 13.75
CA LEU A 258 4.95 -17.04 12.43
C LEU A 258 4.49 -18.49 12.54
N LYS A 259 5.27 -19.35 13.22
CA LYS A 259 4.86 -20.74 13.48
C LYS A 259 3.48 -20.81 14.12
N LYS A 260 3.19 -19.99 15.14
CA LYS A 260 1.85 -19.97 15.78
C LYS A 260 0.73 -19.65 14.80
N VAL A 261 0.95 -18.76 13.84
CA VAL A 261 -0.04 -18.42 12.80
C VAL A 261 -0.21 -19.58 11.81
N LEU A 262 0.89 -20.16 11.34
CA LEU A 262 0.87 -21.29 10.40
C LEU A 262 0.26 -22.55 11.01
N ASP A 263 0.60 -22.88 12.25
CA ASP A 263 0.05 -24.04 12.99
C ASP A 263 -1.46 -23.93 13.20
N LYS A 264 -2.02 -22.71 13.21
CA LYS A 264 -3.46 -22.44 13.35
C LYS A 264 -4.19 -22.37 12.00
N SER A 265 -3.48 -22.31 10.86
CA SER A 265 -4.09 -22.18 9.54
C SER A 265 -4.37 -23.55 8.90
N ILE A 266 -5.65 -23.85 8.69
CA ILE A 266 -6.10 -25.07 7.97
C ILE A 266 -5.62 -25.03 6.51
N ASP A 267 -5.73 -23.88 5.86
CA ASP A 267 -5.28 -23.66 4.48
C ASP A 267 -3.78 -23.95 4.33
N PHE A 268 -2.97 -23.45 5.26
CA PHE A 268 -1.53 -23.72 5.26
C PHE A 268 -1.24 -25.22 5.37
N LYS A 269 -1.84 -25.90 6.35
CA LYS A 269 -1.65 -27.35 6.56
C LYS A 269 -2.02 -28.14 5.31
N THR A 270 -3.13 -27.78 4.68
CA THR A 270 -3.60 -28.41 3.44
C THR A 270 -2.60 -28.19 2.30
N LEU A 271 -2.13 -26.95 2.13
CA LEU A 271 -1.16 -26.60 1.08
C LEU A 271 0.21 -27.23 1.28
N ALA A 272 0.65 -27.40 2.53
CA ALA A 272 1.98 -27.88 2.90
C ALA A 272 2.06 -29.41 3.06
N ASN A 273 0.92 -30.11 3.01
CA ASN A 273 0.88 -31.57 3.07
C ASN A 273 1.70 -32.18 1.92
N LYS A 274 2.55 -33.17 2.24
CA LYS A 274 3.45 -33.85 1.29
C LYS A 274 4.42 -32.92 0.52
N LYS A 275 4.70 -31.72 1.05
CA LYS A 275 5.65 -30.77 0.45
C LYS A 275 6.79 -30.46 1.40
N SER A 276 7.92 -30.08 0.81
CA SER A 276 9.01 -29.41 1.51
C SER A 276 8.94 -27.92 1.20
N ILE A 277 8.88 -27.07 2.22
CA ILE A 277 8.73 -25.61 2.06
C ILE A 277 9.79 -24.92 2.89
N THR A 278 10.59 -24.05 2.27
CA THR A 278 11.44 -23.10 2.98
C THR A 278 10.72 -21.76 3.10
N ILE A 279 10.62 -21.24 4.32
CA ILE A 279 10.24 -19.84 4.58
C ILE A 279 11.39 -19.16 5.32
N SER A 280 11.99 -18.15 4.71
CA SER A 280 13.10 -17.39 5.31
C SER A 280 12.86 -15.90 5.25
N LEU A 281 13.32 -15.19 6.28
CA LEU A 281 13.39 -13.73 6.32
C LEU A 281 14.85 -13.33 6.39
N ASN A 282 15.32 -12.54 5.43
CA ASN A 282 16.70 -12.09 5.38
C ASN A 282 16.90 -10.70 6.03
N THR A 283 18.15 -10.25 6.11
CA THR A 283 18.51 -8.94 6.68
C THR A 283 18.05 -7.75 5.84
N ASN A 284 17.65 -7.97 4.58
CA ASN A 284 17.01 -6.96 3.74
C ASN A 284 15.49 -6.89 3.98
N PHE A 285 14.98 -7.65 4.95
CA PHE A 285 13.57 -7.73 5.30
C PHE A 285 12.69 -8.31 4.17
N GLU A 286 13.30 -9.18 3.36
CA GLU A 286 12.61 -9.94 2.32
C GLU A 286 12.23 -11.31 2.86
N LEU A 287 10.95 -11.64 2.78
CA LEU A 287 10.42 -12.96 3.05
C LEU A 287 10.47 -13.78 1.76
N ILE A 288 11.24 -14.84 1.78
CA ILE A 288 11.40 -15.78 0.68
C ILE A 288 10.63 -17.04 1.03
N VAL A 289 9.73 -17.44 0.14
CA VAL A 289 8.97 -18.69 0.25
C VAL A 289 9.31 -19.54 -0.96
N GLN A 290 9.75 -20.77 -0.73
CA GLN A 290 10.14 -21.72 -1.76
C GLN A 290 9.55 -23.09 -1.45
N VAL A 291 8.87 -23.69 -2.42
CA VAL A 291 8.38 -25.06 -2.39
C VAL A 291 9.36 -25.92 -3.17
N ILE A 292 9.90 -26.94 -2.52
CA ILE A 292 10.85 -27.92 -3.06
C ILE A 292 10.08 -29.18 -3.42
#